data_AF-D4DRS0-F1
#
_entry.id   AF-D4DRS0-F1
#
_cell.length_a   1.000
_cell.length_b   1.000
_cell.length_c   1.000
_cell.angle_alpha   90.00
_cell.angle_beta   90.00
_cell.angle_gamma   90.00
#
_symmetry.space_group_name_H-M   'P 1'
#
loop_
_entity.id
_entity.type
_entity.pdbx_description
1 polymer ?
#
loop_
_entity_poly.entity_id
_entity_poly.type
_entity_poly.pdbx_seq_one_letter_code
_entity_poly.pdbx_strand_id
1 'polypeptide(L)'
;MKKYFSIFVLSALSAYSVQAADTEQQLRKRKRVRPPVLKVLPTRDGAAGAELVMLLDIDEKGRVKRRVWQEGKSGNPTLRRQAVADAGRQRFTPPKSCETAKDGQTVCKPVKSYAEYVYLFYSPGENRAGKAYFLPVPRYPAASADEGEEGTVRIAVHISPEGKIVSAKVMYDPQMGKRSFRLEYTAHKAALEGIYFPAIRDGKPVDTRLFIPFNFILPQDKPSESAASAE
;
A
#
# COMPACT_ATOMS: atom_id res chain seq x y z
N MET A 1 10.96 22.07 -52.97
CA MET A 1 11.24 20.66 -52.66
C MET A 1 11.56 20.51 -51.17
N LYS A 2 10.83 19.61 -50.48
CA LYS A 2 11.09 18.96 -49.16
C LYS A 2 11.49 19.87 -47.98
N LYS A 3 10.54 20.24 -47.09
CA LYS A 3 10.15 19.56 -45.82
C LYS A 3 11.35 19.16 -44.95
N TYR A 4 11.43 19.68 -43.71
CA TYR A 4 11.45 18.92 -42.44
C TYR A 4 11.38 19.90 -41.25
N PHE A 5 10.22 19.95 -40.60
CA PHE A 5 9.99 20.64 -39.33
C PHE A 5 9.53 19.56 -38.35
N SER A 6 10.40 19.14 -37.43
CA SER A 6 10.08 18.41 -36.18
C SER A 6 11.33 17.69 -35.69
N ILE A 7 11.66 17.94 -34.42
CA ILE A 7 12.09 17.00 -33.38
C ILE A 7 12.75 17.90 -32.32
N PHE A 8 11.96 18.45 -31.39
CA PHE A 8 12.47 19.00 -30.11
C PHE A 8 11.29 19.22 -29.14
N VAL A 9 10.43 18.20 -28.93
CA VAL A 9 9.38 18.26 -27.89
C VAL A 9 9.26 16.94 -27.10
N LEU A 10 10.31 16.11 -27.06
CA LEU A 10 10.27 14.83 -26.31
C LEU A 10 11.18 14.76 -25.08
N SER A 11 12.18 15.63 -24.92
CA SER A 11 13.14 15.48 -23.81
C SER A 11 12.66 16.00 -22.46
N ALA A 12 11.85 17.07 -22.43
CA ALA A 12 11.44 17.71 -21.17
C ALA A 12 10.45 16.84 -20.36
N LEU A 13 9.51 16.16 -21.02
CA LEU A 13 8.53 15.30 -20.34
C LEU A 13 9.20 14.12 -19.62
N SER A 14 10.28 13.56 -20.19
CA SER A 14 11.00 12.43 -19.61
C SER A 14 11.73 12.77 -18.31
N ALA A 15 12.34 13.96 -18.24
CA ALA A 15 13.09 14.39 -17.06
C ALA A 15 12.16 14.69 -15.86
N TYR A 16 10.99 15.29 -16.12
CA TYR A 16 10.00 15.57 -15.07
C TYR A 16 9.39 14.31 -14.47
N SER A 17 9.12 13.27 -15.27
CA SER A 17 8.65 11.97 -14.74
C SER A 17 9.72 11.28 -13.90
N VAL A 18 10.98 11.25 -14.36
CA VAL A 18 12.07 10.62 -13.59
C VAL A 18 12.26 11.29 -12.22
N GLN A 19 12.15 12.63 -12.15
CA GLN A 19 12.29 13.36 -10.90
C GLN A 19 11.08 13.19 -9.95
N ALA A 20 9.87 13.02 -10.49
CA ALA A 20 8.67 12.74 -9.71
C ALA A 20 8.69 11.31 -9.13
N ALA A 21 9.10 10.31 -9.93
CA ALA A 21 9.28 8.93 -9.49
C ALA A 21 10.34 8.80 -8.39
N ASP A 22 11.50 9.45 -8.56
CA ASP A 22 12.57 9.48 -7.55
C ASP A 22 12.07 10.12 -6.24
N THR A 23 11.28 11.19 -6.35
CA THR A 23 10.64 11.83 -5.20
C THR A 23 9.65 10.91 -4.47
N GLU A 24 8.83 10.14 -5.19
CA GLU A 24 7.93 9.14 -4.59
C GLU A 24 8.72 8.07 -3.82
N GLN A 25 9.70 7.46 -4.47
CA GLN A 25 10.50 6.39 -3.87
C GLN A 25 11.25 6.87 -2.63
N GLN A 26 11.83 8.07 -2.67
CA GLN A 26 12.49 8.67 -1.51
C GLN A 26 11.55 8.93 -0.35
N LEU A 27 10.29 9.32 -0.60
CA LEU A 27 9.30 9.48 0.47
C LEU A 27 8.95 8.13 1.10
N ARG A 28 8.74 7.09 0.29
CA ARG A 28 8.36 5.76 0.77
C ARG A 28 9.45 5.10 1.64
N LYS A 29 10.71 5.52 1.52
CA LYS A 29 11.83 5.11 2.39
C LYS A 29 11.76 5.69 3.83
N ARG A 30 10.98 6.76 4.06
CA ARG A 30 10.86 7.37 5.39
C ARG A 30 9.90 6.60 6.29
N LYS A 31 9.84 6.93 7.57
CA LYS A 31 8.80 6.39 8.47
C LYS A 31 7.43 6.96 8.09
N ARG A 32 6.41 6.10 8.04
CA ARG A 32 5.00 6.50 7.92
C ARG A 32 4.51 7.11 9.22
N VAL A 33 3.71 8.17 9.13
CA VAL A 33 3.02 8.75 10.29
C VAL A 33 1.92 7.82 10.81
N ARG A 34 1.25 7.12 9.90
CA ARG A 34 0.16 6.18 10.18
C ARG A 34 -0.04 5.23 8.99
N PRO A 35 -0.82 4.15 9.14
CA PRO A 35 -1.26 3.35 8.01
C PRO A 35 -1.94 4.20 6.91
N PRO A 36 -1.86 3.79 5.64
CA PRO A 36 -2.49 4.56 4.57
C PRO A 36 -4.01 4.65 4.76
N VAL A 37 -4.58 5.79 4.38
CA VAL A 37 -6.01 6.06 4.56
C VAL A 37 -6.73 5.90 3.23
N LEU A 38 -7.69 4.98 3.17
CA LEU A 38 -8.59 4.83 2.04
C LEU A 38 -9.73 5.85 2.10
N LYS A 39 -10.03 6.44 0.95
CA LYS A 39 -11.16 7.34 0.70
C LYS A 39 -11.95 6.81 -0.49
N VAL A 40 -13.20 6.43 -0.27
CA VAL A 40 -14.12 5.99 -1.32
C VAL A 40 -15.08 7.14 -1.60
N LEU A 41 -14.97 7.79 -2.76
CA LEU A 41 -15.67 9.04 -3.07
C LEU A 41 -16.26 9.01 -4.49
N PRO A 42 -17.45 9.58 -4.72
CA PRO A 42 -17.95 9.75 -6.08
C PRO A 42 -17.11 10.82 -6.82
N THR A 43 -17.03 10.73 -8.14
CA THR A 43 -16.52 11.83 -8.97
C THR A 43 -17.49 13.00 -8.95
N ARG A 44 -17.00 14.23 -8.73
CA ARG A 44 -17.86 15.42 -8.65
C ARG A 44 -18.44 15.85 -10.01
N ASP A 45 -17.74 15.53 -11.08
CA ASP A 45 -18.08 15.87 -12.46
C ASP A 45 -18.78 14.72 -13.20
N GLY A 46 -19.05 13.60 -12.51
CA GLY A 46 -19.60 12.39 -13.13
C GLY A 46 -18.66 11.69 -14.11
N ALA A 47 -17.40 12.16 -14.23
CA ALA A 47 -16.40 11.52 -15.07
C ALA A 47 -16.05 10.13 -14.53
N ALA A 48 -15.40 9.30 -15.37
CA ALA A 48 -15.00 7.95 -15.00
C ALA A 48 -14.20 7.91 -13.70
N GLY A 49 -14.54 6.95 -12.84
CA GLY A 49 -13.82 6.69 -11.60
C GLY A 49 -12.36 6.28 -11.83
N ALA A 50 -11.51 6.53 -10.85
CA ALA A 50 -10.10 6.16 -10.92
C ALA A 50 -9.52 5.90 -9.52
N GLU A 51 -8.42 5.17 -9.51
CA GLU A 51 -7.58 5.05 -8.32
C GLU A 51 -6.58 6.19 -8.31
N LEU A 52 -6.42 6.85 -7.17
CA LEU A 52 -5.47 7.95 -7.01
C LEU A 52 -4.73 7.84 -5.69
N VAL A 53 -3.41 7.96 -5.73
CA VAL A 53 -2.58 7.87 -4.52
C VAL A 53 -1.83 9.18 -4.31
N MET A 54 -2.04 9.77 -3.14
CA MET A 54 -1.41 11.01 -2.72
C MET A 54 -0.50 10.75 -1.51
N LEU A 55 0.78 11.05 -1.68
CA LEU A 55 1.76 11.09 -0.60
C LEU A 55 1.90 12.51 -0.08
N LEU A 56 1.89 12.66 1.24
CA LEU A 56 2.13 13.91 1.94
C LEU A 56 3.54 13.86 2.53
N ASP A 57 4.43 14.75 2.09
CA ASP A 57 5.73 14.94 2.75
C ASP A 57 5.54 15.79 4.01
N ILE A 58 5.91 15.24 5.15
CA ILE A 58 5.65 15.83 6.47
C ILE A 58 6.98 16.16 7.14
N ASP A 59 7.13 17.42 7.55
CA ASP A 59 8.30 17.88 8.30
C ASP A 59 8.27 17.42 9.77
N GLU A 60 9.38 17.66 10.47
CA GLU A 60 9.58 17.33 11.88
C GLU A 60 8.59 18.05 12.83
N LYS A 61 7.92 19.11 12.35
CA LYS A 61 6.89 19.87 13.08
C LYS A 61 5.47 19.40 12.75
N GLY A 62 5.32 18.37 11.91
CA GLY A 62 4.04 17.82 11.52
C GLY A 62 3.32 18.59 10.42
N ARG A 63 4.01 19.45 9.67
CA ARG A 63 3.42 20.25 8.58
C ARG A 63 3.64 19.56 7.24
N VAL A 64 2.62 19.62 6.39
CA VAL A 64 2.71 19.12 5.01
C VAL A 64 3.55 20.09 4.18
N LYS A 65 4.74 19.68 3.75
CA LYS A 65 5.66 20.46 2.90
C LYS A 65 5.28 20.39 1.43
N ARG A 66 4.94 19.20 0.94
CA ARG A 66 4.55 18.95 -0.45
C ARG A 66 3.56 17.80 -0.55
N ARG A 67 2.80 17.79 -1.65
CA ARG A 67 1.92 16.70 -2.06
C ARG A 67 2.53 16.07 -3.31
N VAL A 68 2.72 14.76 -3.29
CA VAL A 68 3.32 13.99 -4.36
C VAL A 68 2.31 12.95 -4.82
N TRP A 69 2.16 12.80 -6.13
CA TRP A 69 1.24 11.84 -6.72
C TRP A 69 2.00 10.60 -7.15
N GLN A 70 1.44 9.42 -6.92
CA GLN A 70 2.02 8.19 -7.45
C GLN A 70 1.90 8.16 -8.98
N GLU A 71 2.98 7.82 -9.67
CA GLU A 71 2.99 7.68 -11.13
C GLU A 71 2.14 6.50 -11.60
N GLY A 72 1.55 6.60 -12.79
CA GLY A 72 0.69 5.56 -13.38
C GLY A 72 -0.67 5.35 -12.70
N LYS A 73 -0.82 5.79 -11.44
CA LYS A 73 -2.09 5.84 -10.69
C LYS A 73 -2.58 7.25 -10.47
N SER A 74 -2.09 8.20 -11.26
CA SER A 74 -2.47 9.59 -11.11
C SER A 74 -3.68 9.88 -11.99
N GLY A 75 -4.88 9.80 -11.41
CA GLY A 75 -6.11 10.26 -12.05
C GLY A 75 -5.98 11.68 -12.65
N ASN A 76 -6.90 12.00 -13.57
CA ASN A 76 -6.99 13.29 -14.27
C ASN A 76 -6.84 14.48 -13.29
N PRO A 77 -6.25 15.62 -13.71
CA PRO A 77 -6.21 16.89 -12.95
C PRO A 77 -7.45 17.23 -12.11
N THR A 78 -8.65 16.92 -12.56
CA THR A 78 -9.89 17.13 -11.77
C THR A 78 -9.95 16.28 -10.50
N LEU A 79 -9.64 14.98 -10.60
CA LEU A 79 -9.62 14.08 -9.44
C LEU A 79 -8.51 14.46 -8.45
N ARG A 80 -7.35 14.91 -8.96
CA ARG A 80 -6.28 15.47 -8.11
C ARG A 80 -6.76 16.69 -7.32
N ARG A 81 -7.46 17.62 -7.96
CA ARG A 81 -8.05 18.79 -7.29
C ARG A 81 -9.07 18.38 -6.23
N GLN A 82 -9.94 17.40 -6.54
CA GLN A 82 -10.91 16.87 -5.59
C GLN A 82 -10.23 16.21 -4.37
N ALA A 83 -9.20 15.39 -4.58
CA ALA A 83 -8.44 14.76 -3.50
C ALA A 83 -7.68 15.78 -2.63
N VAL A 84 -7.12 16.83 -3.22
CA VAL A 84 -6.49 17.93 -2.46
C VAL A 84 -7.52 18.65 -1.60
N ALA A 85 -8.72 18.89 -2.13
CA ALA A 85 -9.81 19.52 -1.39
C ALA A 85 -10.30 18.63 -0.23
N ASP A 86 -10.47 17.31 -0.45
CA ASP A 86 -10.85 16.35 0.62
C ASP A 86 -9.81 16.28 1.74
N ALA A 87 -8.53 16.15 1.39
CA ALA A 87 -7.49 16.07 2.40
C ALA A 87 -7.36 17.36 3.22
N GLY A 88 -7.61 18.51 2.61
CA GLY A 88 -7.58 19.81 3.28
C GLY A 88 -6.21 20.16 3.87
N ARG A 89 -6.24 20.99 4.93
CA ARG A 89 -5.06 21.35 5.73
C ARG A 89 -5.02 20.45 6.97
N GLN A 90 -3.97 19.64 7.07
CA GLN A 90 -3.80 18.69 8.16
C GLN A 90 -2.52 18.98 8.93
N ARG A 91 -2.55 18.65 10.22
CA ARG A 91 -1.39 18.62 11.08
C ARG A 91 -1.21 17.22 11.60
N PHE A 92 0.04 16.77 11.59
CA PHE A 92 0.40 15.41 11.95
C PHE A 92 1.29 15.41 13.18
N THR A 93 1.34 14.28 13.87
CA THR A 93 2.35 14.00 14.89
C THR A 93 3.42 13.12 14.26
N PRO A 94 4.62 13.65 13.93
CA PRO A 94 5.64 12.84 13.28
C PRO A 94 6.14 11.71 14.21
N PRO A 95 6.52 10.56 13.65
CA PRO A 95 7.20 9.53 14.41
C PRO A 95 8.52 10.06 14.96
N LYS A 96 8.95 9.52 16.10
CA LYS A 96 10.24 9.85 16.71
C LYS A 96 11.30 8.83 16.29
N SER A 97 12.54 9.30 16.23
CA SER A 97 13.74 8.45 16.20
C SER A 97 14.52 8.71 17.48
N CYS A 98 14.91 7.63 18.15
CA CYS A 98 15.64 7.69 19.42
C CYS A 98 17.06 7.23 19.18
N GLU A 99 18.02 8.01 19.66
CA GLU A 99 19.44 7.68 19.62
C GLU A 99 19.97 7.68 21.05
N THR A 100 20.75 6.65 21.39
CA THR A 100 21.42 6.56 22.69
C THR A 100 22.78 7.21 22.57
N ALA A 101 23.00 8.27 23.32
CA ALA A 101 24.30 8.93 23.42
C ALA A 101 25.30 8.05 24.18
N LYS A 102 26.60 8.38 24.06
CA LYS A 102 27.70 7.59 24.65
C LYS A 102 27.64 7.53 26.18
N ASP A 103 26.93 8.45 26.82
CA ASP A 103 26.67 8.51 28.26
C ASP A 103 25.46 7.66 28.70
N GLY A 104 24.85 6.90 27.78
CA GLY A 104 23.66 6.08 28.03
C GLY A 104 22.34 6.84 27.94
N GLN A 105 22.36 8.16 27.71
CA GLN A 105 21.13 8.95 27.61
C GLN A 105 20.44 8.71 26.26
N THR A 106 19.17 8.31 26.29
CA THR A 106 18.37 8.14 25.06
C THR A 106 17.61 9.43 24.74
N VAL A 107 17.86 10.01 23.56
CA VAL A 107 17.20 11.23 23.09
C VAL A 107 16.33 10.93 21.88
N CYS A 108 15.01 11.17 22.00
CA CYS A 108 14.05 10.93 20.94
C CYS A 108 13.61 12.24 20.26
N LYS A 109 13.88 12.37 18.95
CA LYS A 109 13.51 13.55 18.16
C LYS A 109 12.49 13.20 17.07
N PRO A 110 11.48 14.05 16.81
CA PRO A 110 10.62 13.91 15.64
C PRO A 110 11.46 13.91 14.35
N VAL A 111 11.11 13.05 13.40
CA VAL A 111 11.80 12.96 12.11
C VAL A 111 10.86 13.26 10.95
N LYS A 112 11.44 13.66 9.82
CA LYS A 112 10.68 13.78 8.57
C LYS A 112 10.00 12.46 8.24
N SER A 113 8.76 12.54 7.81
CA SER A 113 7.90 11.39 7.63
C SER A 113 6.96 11.60 6.46
N TYR A 114 6.09 10.64 6.21
CA TYR A 114 5.04 10.79 5.21
C TYR A 114 3.71 10.17 5.66
N ALA A 115 2.64 10.62 5.02
CA ALA A 115 1.33 9.98 5.09
C ALA A 115 0.87 9.64 3.67
N GLU A 116 0.05 8.61 3.54
CA GLU A 116 -0.48 8.14 2.27
C GLU A 116 -2.01 8.16 2.31
N TYR A 117 -2.60 8.79 1.31
CA TYR A 117 -4.02 8.72 1.02
C TYR A 117 -4.23 7.97 -0.27
N VAL A 118 -5.14 7.00 -0.23
CA VAL A 118 -5.54 6.17 -1.35
C VAL A 118 -6.99 6.51 -1.64
N TYR A 119 -7.27 7.03 -2.82
CA TYR A 119 -8.61 7.39 -3.26
C TYR A 119 -9.09 6.35 -4.26
N LEU A 120 -10.30 5.84 -4.01
CA LEU A 120 -11.11 5.13 -4.97
C LEU A 120 -12.23 6.08 -5.40
N PHE A 121 -12.05 6.72 -6.54
CA PHE A 121 -13.12 7.48 -7.17
C PHE A 121 -14.01 6.55 -7.99
N TYR A 122 -15.32 6.73 -7.88
CA TYR A 122 -16.32 5.98 -8.65
C TYR A 122 -17.30 6.91 -9.36
N SER A 123 -17.81 6.49 -10.51
CA SER A 123 -18.81 7.26 -11.28
C SER A 123 -20.18 6.59 -11.30
N PRO A 124 -21.27 7.32 -11.59
CA PRO A 124 -22.58 6.72 -11.82
C PRO A 124 -22.53 5.62 -12.89
N GLY A 125 -23.27 4.53 -12.68
CA GLY A 125 -23.33 3.40 -13.62
C GLY A 125 -22.06 2.54 -13.70
N GLU A 126 -21.00 2.87 -12.96
CA GLU A 126 -19.77 2.09 -12.95
C GLU A 126 -19.94 0.74 -12.25
N ASN A 127 -19.33 -0.29 -12.82
CA ASN A 127 -19.22 -1.61 -12.20
C ASN A 127 -17.74 -1.99 -12.07
N ARG A 128 -17.30 -2.30 -10.85
CA ARG A 128 -15.90 -2.64 -10.55
C ARG A 128 -15.85 -3.70 -9.46
N ALA A 129 -15.08 -4.76 -9.69
CA ALA A 129 -14.83 -5.76 -8.65
C ALA A 129 -14.00 -5.18 -7.51
N GLY A 130 -14.31 -5.58 -6.28
CA GLY A 130 -13.47 -5.26 -5.12
C GLY A 130 -12.12 -5.96 -5.22
N LYS A 131 -11.10 -5.40 -4.57
CA LYS A 131 -9.75 -5.96 -4.57
C LYS A 131 -8.96 -5.55 -3.34
N ALA A 132 -7.92 -6.31 -3.02
CA ALA A 132 -6.90 -5.84 -2.10
C ALA A 132 -6.02 -4.80 -2.80
N TYR A 133 -5.91 -3.61 -2.21
CA TYR A 133 -5.01 -2.56 -2.67
C TYR A 133 -3.62 -2.71 -2.06
N PHE A 134 -3.56 -2.96 -0.75
CA PHE A 134 -2.33 -3.17 -0.02
C PHE A 134 -2.54 -4.34 0.94
N LEU A 135 -1.60 -5.28 0.93
CA LEU A 135 -1.52 -6.39 1.87
C LEU A 135 -0.10 -6.43 2.42
N PRO A 136 0.10 -6.30 3.74
CA PRO A 136 1.41 -6.53 4.31
C PRO A 136 1.80 -7.99 4.17
N VAL A 137 3.08 -8.23 3.89
CA VAL A 137 3.62 -9.60 3.90
C VAL A 137 3.64 -10.07 5.35
N PRO A 138 2.94 -11.17 5.70
CA PRO A 138 2.96 -11.70 7.05
C PRO A 138 4.38 -12.15 7.40
N ARG A 139 4.83 -11.83 8.62
CA ARG A 139 6.10 -12.36 9.12
C ARG A 139 5.97 -13.86 9.34
N TYR A 140 6.88 -14.65 8.78
CA TYR A 140 6.97 -16.07 9.03
C TYR A 140 7.25 -16.35 10.52
N PRO A 141 6.44 -17.15 11.22
CA PRO A 141 6.72 -17.51 12.61
C PRO A 141 8.00 -18.36 12.72
N ALA A 142 8.93 -18.00 13.61
CA ALA A 142 10.21 -18.73 13.76
C ALA A 142 9.98 -20.23 14.03
N ALA A 143 9.12 -20.56 14.99
CA ALA A 143 8.83 -21.95 15.32
C ALA A 143 8.15 -22.72 14.17
N SER A 144 7.40 -22.05 13.29
CA SER A 144 6.87 -22.67 12.07
C SER A 144 7.97 -22.93 11.04
N ALA A 145 8.99 -22.07 10.98
CA ALA A 145 10.14 -22.29 10.12
C ALA A 145 10.99 -23.46 10.64
N ASP A 146 11.25 -23.51 11.95
CA ASP A 146 12.01 -24.58 12.61
C ASP A 146 11.33 -25.95 12.47
N GLU A 147 9.99 -25.98 12.49
CA GLU A 147 9.18 -27.19 12.32
C GLU A 147 8.85 -27.51 10.85
N GLY A 148 9.34 -26.71 9.90
CA GLY A 148 9.10 -26.92 8.47
C GLY A 148 7.63 -26.78 8.04
N GLU A 149 6.82 -26.01 8.76
CA GLU A 149 5.40 -25.82 8.50
C GLU A 149 5.18 -24.87 7.32
N GLU A 150 4.66 -25.38 6.21
CA GLU A 150 4.28 -24.61 5.02
C GLU A 150 2.77 -24.66 4.75
N GLY A 151 2.31 -23.82 3.81
CA GLY A 151 0.96 -23.95 3.25
C GLY A 151 0.30 -22.63 2.91
N THR A 152 -0.94 -22.72 2.44
CA THR A 152 -1.76 -21.55 2.09
C THR A 152 -2.86 -21.31 3.13
N VAL A 153 -2.90 -20.12 3.72
CA VAL A 153 -4.01 -19.68 4.55
C VAL A 153 -4.93 -18.79 3.73
N ARG A 154 -6.21 -19.14 3.64
CA ARG A 154 -7.22 -18.31 2.97
C ARG A 154 -8.04 -17.54 4.00
N ILE A 155 -8.06 -16.22 3.88
CA ILE A 155 -8.85 -15.34 4.75
C ILE A 155 -10.04 -14.76 3.95
N ALA A 156 -11.25 -14.96 4.48
CA ALA A 156 -12.44 -14.26 4.00
C ALA A 156 -12.55 -12.89 4.69
N VAL A 157 -12.30 -11.83 3.93
CA VAL A 157 -12.37 -10.44 4.42
C VAL A 157 -13.68 -9.82 3.95
N HIS A 158 -14.52 -9.37 4.88
CA HIS A 158 -15.72 -8.59 4.63
C HIS A 158 -15.42 -7.11 4.78
N ILE A 159 -15.72 -6.34 3.75
CA ILE A 159 -15.38 -4.93 3.58
C ILE A 159 -16.67 -4.13 3.38
N SER A 160 -16.82 -3.03 4.11
CA SER A 160 -17.95 -2.11 3.98
C SER A 160 -17.85 -1.25 2.71
N PRO A 161 -18.93 -0.57 2.28
CA PRO A 161 -18.89 0.39 1.17
C PRO A 161 -17.84 1.51 1.31
N GLU A 162 -17.41 1.84 2.53
CA GLU A 162 -16.36 2.83 2.79
C GLU A 162 -14.94 2.25 2.71
N GLY A 163 -14.82 0.95 2.40
CA GLY A 163 -13.54 0.24 2.36
C GLY A 163 -12.99 -0.14 3.73
N LYS A 164 -13.83 -0.15 4.78
CA LYS A 164 -13.42 -0.59 6.13
C LYS A 164 -13.59 -2.10 6.27
N ILE A 165 -12.67 -2.73 7.00
CA ILE A 165 -12.78 -4.16 7.33
C ILE A 165 -13.85 -4.32 8.40
N VAL A 166 -14.93 -5.04 8.07
CA VAL A 166 -16.01 -5.40 8.99
C VAL A 166 -15.65 -6.68 9.74
N SER A 167 -15.10 -7.67 9.03
CA SER A 167 -14.57 -8.89 9.64
C SER A 167 -13.52 -9.55 8.74
N ALA A 168 -12.62 -10.32 9.35
CA ALA A 168 -11.69 -11.22 8.67
C ALA A 168 -11.81 -12.59 9.33
N LYS A 169 -12.04 -13.64 8.53
CA LYS A 169 -12.22 -15.01 9.03
C LYS A 169 -11.29 -15.96 8.32
N VAL A 170 -10.54 -16.76 9.07
CA VAL A 170 -9.79 -17.88 8.52
C VAL A 170 -10.78 -18.88 7.94
N MET A 171 -10.60 -19.25 6.67
CA MET A 171 -11.42 -20.27 6.05
C MET A 171 -10.83 -21.64 6.33
N TYR A 172 -11.63 -22.51 6.93
CA TYR A 172 -11.36 -23.93 6.90
C TYR A 172 -11.48 -24.43 5.46
N ASP A 173 -10.45 -25.11 4.96
CA ASP A 173 -10.56 -25.88 3.73
C ASP A 173 -10.02 -27.30 3.98
N PRO A 174 -10.89 -28.34 3.86
CA PRO A 174 -10.55 -29.71 4.20
C PRO A 174 -9.40 -30.30 3.39
N GLN A 175 -9.13 -29.77 2.19
CA GLN A 175 -8.12 -30.30 1.28
C GLN A 175 -6.69 -29.89 1.66
N MET A 176 -6.52 -28.94 2.59
CA MET A 176 -5.19 -28.41 2.95
C MET A 176 -4.57 -28.99 4.24
N GLY A 177 -5.01 -30.15 4.71
CA GLY A 177 -4.38 -30.86 5.83
C GLY A 177 -4.42 -30.10 7.18
N LYS A 178 -3.62 -30.56 8.16
CA LYS A 178 -3.45 -29.90 9.47
C LYS A 178 -2.66 -28.60 9.26
N ARG A 179 -3.35 -27.47 9.18
CA ARG A 179 -2.69 -26.16 9.15
C ARG A 179 -2.24 -25.77 10.55
N SER A 180 -1.09 -25.12 10.61
CA SER A 180 -0.56 -24.58 11.85
C SER A 180 -1.33 -23.33 12.26
N PHE A 181 -1.84 -23.34 13.49
CA PHE A 181 -2.48 -22.19 14.12
C PHE A 181 -1.58 -20.94 14.09
N ARG A 182 -0.25 -21.12 14.07
CA ARG A 182 0.73 -20.03 13.98
C ARG A 182 0.66 -19.30 12.64
N LEU A 183 0.53 -20.05 11.54
CA LEU A 183 0.39 -19.48 10.19
C LEU A 183 -0.96 -18.79 10.02
N GLU A 184 -2.03 -19.37 10.58
CA GLU A 184 -3.36 -18.77 10.56
C GLU A 184 -3.39 -17.43 11.29
N TYR A 185 -2.77 -17.37 12.47
CA TYR A 185 -2.69 -16.15 13.27
C TYR A 185 -1.96 -15.01 12.53
N THR A 186 -0.81 -15.28 11.92
CA THR A 186 -0.05 -14.24 11.20
C THR A 186 -0.73 -13.80 9.92
N ALA A 187 -1.34 -14.71 9.17
CA ALA A 187 -2.15 -14.38 7.99
C ALA A 187 -3.37 -13.52 8.37
N HIS A 188 -4.09 -13.89 9.44
CA HIS A 188 -5.23 -13.13 9.93
C HIS A 188 -4.82 -11.71 10.34
N LYS A 189 -3.71 -11.56 11.08
CA LYS A 189 -3.17 -10.24 11.44
C LYS A 189 -2.83 -9.40 10.20
N ALA A 190 -2.14 -9.98 9.22
CA ALA A 190 -1.81 -9.29 7.98
C ALA A 190 -3.07 -8.88 7.20
N ALA A 191 -4.11 -9.71 7.18
CA ALA A 191 -5.38 -9.38 6.55
C ALA A 191 -6.07 -8.18 7.23
N LEU A 192 -6.03 -8.08 8.56
CA LEU A 192 -6.59 -6.95 9.33
C LEU A 192 -5.84 -5.64 9.12
N GLU A 193 -4.57 -5.70 8.72
CA GLU A 193 -3.73 -4.53 8.42
C GLU A 193 -3.80 -4.12 6.93
N GLY A 194 -4.51 -4.90 6.11
CA GLY A 194 -4.68 -4.63 4.68
C GLY A 194 -5.57 -3.43 4.38
N ILE A 195 -5.49 -2.96 3.13
CA ILE A 195 -6.39 -1.95 2.57
C ILE A 195 -7.11 -2.58 1.39
N TYR A 196 -8.43 -2.47 1.40
CA TYR A 196 -9.27 -3.14 0.43
C TYR A 196 -10.24 -2.15 -0.21
N PHE A 197 -10.35 -2.25 -1.53
CA PHE A 197 -11.36 -1.53 -2.27
C PHE A 197 -12.66 -2.33 -2.27
N PRO A 198 -13.78 -1.71 -1.87
CA PRO A 198 -15.08 -2.32 -2.06
C PRO A 198 -15.36 -2.46 -3.57
N ALA A 199 -16.24 -3.39 -3.91
CA ALA A 199 -16.84 -3.45 -5.22
C ALA A 199 -17.74 -2.23 -5.43
N ILE A 200 -17.80 -1.76 -6.66
CA ILE A 200 -18.75 -0.77 -7.13
C ILE A 200 -19.78 -1.51 -7.99
N ARG A 201 -21.07 -1.33 -7.69
CA ARG A 201 -22.18 -1.86 -8.48
C ARG A 201 -23.13 -0.73 -8.83
N ASP A 202 -23.43 -0.57 -10.11
CA ASP A 202 -24.31 0.50 -10.62
C ASP A 202 -23.95 1.89 -10.09
N GLY A 203 -22.65 2.17 -10.01
CA GLY A 203 -22.09 3.43 -9.52
C GLY A 203 -22.21 3.66 -8.02
N LYS A 204 -22.46 2.60 -7.24
CA LYS A 204 -22.50 2.65 -5.77
C LYS A 204 -21.50 1.66 -5.16
N PRO A 205 -20.68 2.06 -4.18
CA PRO A 205 -19.89 1.10 -3.42
C PRO A 205 -20.81 0.18 -2.62
N VAL A 206 -20.46 -1.10 -2.55
CA VAL A 206 -21.27 -2.13 -1.88
C VAL A 206 -20.43 -2.98 -0.94
N ASP A 207 -21.09 -3.63 0.02
CA ASP A 207 -20.49 -4.67 0.84
C ASP A 207 -19.82 -5.75 -0.02
N THR A 208 -18.58 -6.04 0.33
CA THR A 208 -17.69 -6.87 -0.50
C THR A 208 -17.04 -7.94 0.37
N ARG A 209 -17.06 -9.18 -0.11
CA ARG A 209 -16.32 -10.28 0.51
C ARG A 209 -15.19 -10.71 -0.43
N LEU A 210 -13.94 -10.61 0.03
CA LEU A 210 -12.75 -11.03 -0.69
C LEU A 210 -12.15 -12.27 -0.02
N PHE A 211 -11.54 -13.13 -0.83
CA PHE A 211 -10.84 -14.33 -0.36
C PHE A 211 -9.35 -14.19 -0.64
N ILE A 212 -8.57 -13.89 0.40
CA ILE A 212 -7.15 -13.54 0.27
C ILE A 212 -6.30 -14.77 0.62
N PRO A 213 -5.50 -15.30 -0.31
CA PRO A 213 -4.53 -16.34 -0.02
C PRO A 213 -3.23 -15.73 0.53
N PHE A 214 -2.73 -16.30 1.62
CA PHE A 214 -1.39 -16.08 2.14
C PHE A 214 -0.59 -17.36 2.00
N ASN A 215 0.47 -17.34 1.19
CA ASN A 215 1.32 -18.50 0.96
C ASN A 215 2.55 -18.43 1.86
N PHE A 216 2.74 -19.46 2.67
CA PHE A 216 3.92 -19.67 3.49
C PHE A 216 4.75 -20.75 2.83
N ILE A 217 5.91 -20.33 2.32
CA ILE A 217 6.89 -21.18 1.66
C ILE A 217 8.21 -20.93 2.40
N LEU A 218 8.88 -22.00 2.81
CA LEU A 218 10.19 -21.94 3.43
C LEU A 218 11.18 -21.36 2.43
N PRO A 219 12.06 -20.44 2.87
CA PRO A 219 13.22 -20.08 2.06
C PRO A 219 14.04 -21.35 1.83
N GLN A 220 14.24 -21.75 0.57
CA GLN A 220 15.20 -22.82 0.30
C GLN A 220 16.59 -22.36 0.73
N ASP A 221 17.29 -23.19 1.49
CA ASP A 221 18.70 -22.95 1.80
C ASP A 221 19.45 -22.77 0.47
N LYS A 222 20.15 -21.64 0.32
CA LYS A 222 21.13 -21.49 -0.76
C LYS A 222 22.10 -22.67 -0.66
N PRO A 223 22.51 -23.30 -1.78
CA PRO A 223 23.51 -24.36 -1.73
C PRO A 223 24.75 -23.84 -1.00
N SER A 224 25.08 -24.52 0.09
CA SER A 224 26.30 -24.31 0.85
C SER A 224 27.49 -24.36 -0.10
N GLU A 225 28.30 -23.31 -0.06
CA GLU A 225 29.65 -23.22 -0.61
C GLU A 225 30.57 -24.21 0.14
N SER A 226 30.33 -25.51 -0.05
CA SER A 226 31.13 -26.60 0.54
C SER A 226 31.50 -27.69 -0.47
N ALA A 227 31.16 -27.51 -1.76
CA ALA A 227 31.57 -28.41 -2.83
C ALA A 227 32.75 -27.90 -3.67
N ALA A 228 33.53 -26.94 -3.15
CA ALA A 228 34.75 -26.44 -3.78
C ALA A 228 35.98 -26.66 -2.88
N SER A 229 36.14 -27.87 -2.35
CA SER A 229 37.38 -28.38 -1.78
C SER A 229 37.40 -29.90 -1.96
N ALA A 230 37.41 -30.34 -3.20
CA ALA A 230 37.78 -31.69 -3.58
C ALA A 230 38.26 -31.67 -5.04
N GLU A 231 39.48 -31.18 -5.23
CA GLU A 231 40.51 -31.78 -6.10
C GLU A 231 41.88 -31.13 -5.85
#